data_AF-A0A2S9F6B7-F1
#
_entry.id   AF-A0A2S9F6B7-F1
#
_cell.length_a   1.000
_cell.length_b   1.000
_cell.length_c   1.000
_cell.angle_alpha   90.00
_cell.angle_beta   90.00
_cell.angle_gamma   90.00
#
_symmetry.space_group_name_H-M   'P 1'
#
loop_
_entity.id
_entity.type
_entity.pdbx_description
1 polymer ?
#
loop_
_entity_poly.entity_id
_entity_poly.type
_entity_poly.pdbx_seq_one_letter_code
_entity_poly.pdbx_strand_id
1 'polypeptide(L)'
;MAEYRLDDLARASGISARNIRAYRERGLLDPPRRVGRSALYDDYHLSQLNTITQLLRKGYTSAHITEFFASMRDGTDLADILSLQRAVLGPAKEPPNHSTVVDIDPHCDEVRQLVEYGMA
;
A
#
# COMPACT_ATOMS: atom_id res chain seq x y z
N MET A 1 19.25 12.71 -4.83
CA MET A 1 17.81 12.37 -4.79
C MET A 1 17.17 13.06 -5.97
N ALA A 2 16.52 12.30 -6.84
CA ALA A 2 15.68 12.87 -7.88
C ALA A 2 14.37 13.35 -7.26
N GLU A 3 13.84 14.44 -7.80
CA GLU A 3 12.55 15.01 -7.39
C GLU A 3 11.54 14.75 -8.50
N TYR A 4 10.38 14.22 -8.13
CA TYR A 4 9.29 13.89 -9.03
C TYR A 4 8.08 14.77 -8.73
N ARG A 5 7.45 15.31 -9.77
CA ARG A 5 6.05 15.73 -9.65
C ARG A 5 5.16 14.49 -9.67
N LEU A 6 3.89 14.66 -9.30
CA LEU A 6 2.95 13.54 -9.27
C LEU A 6 2.89 12.78 -10.60
N ASP A 7 2.90 13.48 -11.74
CA ASP A 7 2.83 12.86 -13.07
C ASP A 7 4.12 12.13 -13.43
N ASP A 8 5.27 12.65 -13.02
CA ASP A 8 6.57 12.01 -13.24
C ASP A 8 6.69 10.74 -12.39
N LEU A 9 6.24 10.81 -11.14
CA LEU A 9 6.18 9.66 -10.23
C LEU A 9 5.24 8.58 -10.76
N ALA A 10 4.11 8.97 -11.33
CA ALA A 10 3.16 8.05 -11.95
C ALA A 10 3.80 7.29 -13.11
N ARG A 11 4.52 8.00 -13.99
CA ARG A 11 5.26 7.36 -15.09
C ARG A 11 6.38 6.45 -14.60
N ALA A 12 7.15 6.91 -13.60
CA ALA A 12 8.28 6.15 -13.06
C ALA A 12 7.86 4.87 -12.32
N SER A 13 6.75 4.93 -11.57
CA SER A 13 6.21 3.78 -10.82
C SER A 13 5.29 2.88 -11.63
N GLY A 14 4.78 3.36 -12.76
CA GLY A 14 3.70 2.68 -13.51
C GLY A 14 2.33 2.76 -12.84
N ILE A 15 2.19 3.51 -11.74
CA ILE A 15 0.95 3.65 -10.98
C ILE A 15 0.26 4.96 -11.37
N SER A 16 -1.06 4.95 -11.53
CA SER A 16 -1.80 6.15 -11.92
C SER A 16 -1.72 7.22 -10.83
N ALA A 17 -1.73 8.50 -11.24
CA ALA A 17 -1.77 9.62 -10.31
C ALA A 17 -2.98 9.54 -9.35
N ARG A 18 -4.10 8.96 -9.80
CA ARG A 18 -5.29 8.67 -8.97
C ARG A 18 -4.95 7.73 -7.82
N ASN A 19 -4.30 6.60 -8.11
CA ASN A 19 -3.94 5.61 -7.08
C ASN A 19 -2.87 6.15 -6.13
N ILE A 20 -1.90 6.91 -6.63
CA ILE A 20 -0.90 7.57 -5.78
C ILE A 20 -1.57 8.52 -4.76
N ARG A 21 -2.57 9.30 -5.19
CA ARG A 21 -3.35 10.15 -4.27
C ARG A 21 -4.14 9.32 -3.27
N ALA A 22 -4.81 8.26 -3.72
CA ALA A 22 -5.56 7.36 -2.83
C ALA A 22 -4.64 6.70 -1.78
N TYR A 23 -3.44 6.26 -2.17
CA TYR A 23 -2.45 5.69 -1.26
C TYR A 23 -1.96 6.71 -0.24
N ARG A 24 -1.73 7.96 -0.66
CA ARG A 24 -1.40 9.05 0.27
C ARG A 24 -2.54 9.33 1.25
N GLU A 25 -3.79 9.42 0.78
CA GLU A 25 -4.97 9.68 1.64
C GLU A 25 -5.20 8.57 2.66
N ARG A 26 -4.93 7.33 2.27
CA ARG A 26 -5.00 6.14 3.14
C ARG A 26 -3.75 5.95 4.01
N GLY A 27 -2.75 6.82 3.88
CA GLY A 27 -1.50 6.75 4.64
C GLY A 27 -0.49 5.73 4.14
N LEU A 28 -0.70 4.99 3.04
CA LEU A 28 0.30 4.03 2.53
C LEU A 28 1.54 4.71 1.94
N LEU A 29 1.41 5.98 1.54
CA LEU A 29 2.51 6.77 0.98
C LEU A 29 2.77 7.96 1.88
N ASP A 30 4.05 8.25 2.13
CA ASP A 30 4.41 9.40 2.94
C ASP A 30 4.01 10.72 2.27
N PRO A 31 3.74 11.78 3.07
CA PRO A 31 3.32 13.05 2.52
C PRO A 31 4.45 13.68 1.70
N PRO A 32 4.15 14.18 0.48
CA PRO A 32 5.15 14.83 -0.34
C PRO A 32 5.59 16.15 0.29
N ARG A 33 6.81 16.55 -0.01
CA ARG A 33 7.32 17.87 0.37
C ARG A 33 6.59 18.94 -0.44
N ARG A 34 6.08 19.97 0.24
CA ARG A 34 5.41 21.09 -0.42
C ARG A 34 6.45 22.15 -0.80
N VAL A 35 6.52 22.49 -2.07
CA VAL A 35 7.37 23.57 -2.59
C VAL A 35 6.49 24.56 -3.33
N GLY A 36 6.20 25.68 -2.66
CA GLY A 36 5.22 26.66 -3.13
C GLY A 36 3.82 26.05 -3.29
N ARG A 37 3.32 25.99 -4.53
CA ARG A 37 2.02 25.39 -4.86
C ARG A 37 2.12 23.94 -5.34
N SER A 38 3.33 23.38 -5.43
CA SER A 38 3.57 22.04 -5.97
C SER A 38 3.90 21.03 -4.86
N ALA A 39 3.43 19.80 -5.05
CA ALA A 39 3.86 18.65 -4.26
C ALA A 39 5.02 17.97 -4.99
N LEU A 40 6.14 17.80 -4.29
CA LEU A 40 7.32 17.10 -4.78
C LEU A 40 7.51 15.81 -4.00
N TYR A 41 7.72 14.75 -4.77
CA TYR A 41 8.07 13.42 -4.31
C TYR A 41 9.55 13.19 -4.58
N ASP A 42 10.14 12.20 -3.95
CA ASP A 42 11.54 11.83 -4.12
C ASP A 42 11.67 10.33 -4.41
N ASP A 43 12.91 9.85 -4.54
CA ASP A 43 13.22 8.44 -4.78
C ASP A 43 12.69 7.50 -3.69
N TYR A 44 12.49 8.01 -2.46
CA TYR A 44 11.93 7.22 -1.37
C TYR A 44 10.44 6.93 -1.62
N HIS A 45 9.68 7.91 -2.09
CA HIS A 45 8.28 7.69 -2.50
C HIS A 45 8.18 6.68 -3.65
N LEU A 46 9.09 6.73 -4.62
CA LEU A 46 9.15 5.74 -5.71
C LEU A 46 9.41 4.33 -5.16
N SER A 47 10.32 4.20 -4.20
CA SER A 47 10.63 2.93 -3.53
C SER A 47 9.44 2.37 -2.74
N GLN A 48 8.68 3.24 -2.06
CA GLN A 48 7.44 2.86 -1.38
C GLN A 48 6.41 2.32 -2.37
N LEU A 49 6.15 3.02 -3.48
CA LEU A 49 5.22 2.58 -4.52
C LEU A 49 5.61 1.23 -5.13
N ASN A 50 6.90 1.01 -5.39
CA ASN A 50 7.41 -0.27 -5.88
C ASN A 50 7.22 -1.39 -4.85
N THR A 51 7.37 -1.10 -3.55
CA THR A 51 7.14 -2.05 -2.47
C THR A 51 5.66 -2.42 -2.36
N ILE A 52 4.77 -1.42 -2.37
CA ILE A 52 3.32 -1.61 -2.35
C ILE A 52 2.90 -2.52 -3.51
N THR A 53 3.39 -2.24 -4.72
CA THR A 53 3.09 -3.05 -5.91
C THR A 53 3.52 -4.50 -5.75
N GLN A 54 4.72 -4.74 -5.22
CA GLN A 54 5.22 -6.09 -4.97
C GLN A 54 4.39 -6.84 -3.92
N LEU A 55 3.93 -6.16 -2.87
CA LEU A 55 3.08 -6.76 -1.84
C LEU A 55 1.68 -7.08 -2.38
N LEU A 56 1.08 -6.18 -3.14
CA LEU A 56 -0.20 -6.44 -3.81
C LEU A 56 -0.10 -7.65 -4.75
N ARG A 57 0.98 -7.76 -5.53
CA ARG A 57 1.23 -8.93 -6.41
C ARG A 57 1.38 -10.25 -5.66
N LYS A 58 1.78 -10.21 -4.40
CA LYS A 58 1.88 -11.38 -3.52
C LYS A 58 0.54 -11.73 -2.84
N GLY A 59 -0.52 -10.96 -3.08
CA GLY A 59 -1.85 -11.20 -2.52
C GLY A 59 -2.10 -10.51 -1.17
N TYR A 60 -1.24 -9.59 -0.74
CA TYR A 60 -1.53 -8.77 0.44
C TYR A 60 -2.58 -7.71 0.10
N THR A 61 -3.51 -7.47 1.03
CA THR A 61 -4.53 -6.44 0.87
C THR A 61 -3.96 -5.06 1.18
N SER A 62 -4.56 -3.99 0.63
CA SER A 62 -4.12 -2.63 0.93
C SER A 62 -4.19 -2.30 2.42
N ALA A 63 -5.16 -2.88 3.15
CA ALA A 63 -5.32 -2.66 4.59
C ALA A 63 -4.12 -3.20 5.39
N HIS A 64 -3.70 -4.44 5.13
CA HIS A 64 -2.51 -5.02 5.77
C HIS A 64 -1.24 -4.23 5.44
N ILE A 65 -1.13 -3.74 4.19
CA ILE A 65 0.00 -2.91 3.77
C ILE A 65 -0.01 -1.57 4.54
N THR A 66 -1.17 -0.92 4.69
CA THR A 66 -1.26 0.32 5.49
C THR A 66 -0.81 0.10 6.93
N GLU A 67 -1.28 -0.96 7.57
CA GLU A 67 -0.92 -1.31 8.95
C GLU A 67 0.59 -1.55 9.09
N PHE A 68 1.18 -2.28 8.14
CA PHE A 68 2.63 -2.49 8.07
C PHE A 68 3.43 -1.19 7.94
N PHE A 69 3.01 -0.29 7.05
CA PHE A 69 3.68 1.00 6.90
C PHE A 69 3.45 1.93 8.10
N ALA A 70 2.29 1.85 8.76
CA ALA A 70 2.01 2.60 9.99
C ALA A 70 2.92 2.12 11.14
N SER A 71 3.03 0.81 11.38
CA SER A 71 3.89 0.27 12.45
C SER A 71 5.36 0.62 12.24
N MET A 72 5.87 0.53 11.00
CA MET A 72 7.24 0.94 10.68
C MET A 72 7.51 2.41 10.99
N ARG A 73 6.53 3.30 10.81
CA ARG A 73 6.66 4.75 11.07
C ARG A 73 6.59 5.08 12.55
N ASP A 74 5.78 4.35 13.30
CA ASP A 74 5.65 4.52 14.74
C ASP A 74 6.84 3.94 15.51
N GLY A 75 7.83 3.35 14.81
CA GLY A 75 9.01 2.71 15.42
C GLY A 75 8.65 1.50 16.29
N THR A 76 7.38 1.07 16.24
CA THR A 76 6.92 -0.14 16.88
C THR A 76 7.25 -1.25 15.91
N ASP A 77 8.20 -2.11 16.29
CA ASP A 77 8.55 -3.26 15.46
C ASP A 77 7.26 -4.01 15.12
N LEU A 78 6.99 -4.22 13.84
CA LEU A 78 5.83 -5.00 13.42
C LEU A 78 5.84 -6.36 14.12
N ALA A 79 7.03 -6.88 14.40
CA ALA A 79 7.21 -8.07 15.21
C ALA A 79 6.57 -7.93 16.61
N ASP A 80 6.63 -6.78 17.27
CA ASP A 80 6.05 -6.55 18.59
C ASP A 80 4.52 -6.50 18.55
N ILE A 81 3.94 -5.84 17.54
CA ILE A 81 2.47 -5.80 17.36
C ILE A 81 1.93 -7.19 17.01
N LEU A 82 2.58 -7.90 16.09
CA LEU A 82 2.20 -9.27 15.73
C LEU A 82 2.47 -10.26 16.88
N SER A 83 3.50 -10.03 17.69
CA SER A 83 3.78 -10.82 18.89
C SER A 83 2.76 -10.56 19.99
N LEU A 84 2.30 -9.32 20.18
CA LEU A 84 1.19 -8.97 21.07
C LEU A 84 -0.12 -9.59 20.61
N GLN A 85 -0.44 -9.49 19.31
CA GLN A 85 -1.59 -10.20 18.74
C GLN A 85 -1.47 -11.72 18.96
N ARG A 86 -0.29 -12.30 18.77
CA ARG A 86 -0.07 -13.74 19.01
C ARG A 86 -0.13 -14.13 20.48
N ALA A 87 0.24 -13.25 21.39
CA ALA A 87 0.15 -13.48 22.83
C ALA A 87 -1.30 -13.35 23.34
N VAL A 88 -2.06 -12.41 22.79
CA VAL A 88 -3.46 -12.13 23.18
C VAL A 88 -4.46 -13.05 22.48
N LEU A 89 -4.25 -13.32 21.19
CA LEU A 89 -5.13 -14.15 20.35
C LEU A 89 -4.64 -15.62 20.24
N GLY A 90 -3.47 -15.95 20.79
CA GLY A 90 -2.78 -17.23 20.57
C GLY A 90 -2.04 -17.29 19.22
N PRO A 91 -1.25 -18.34 18.93
CA PRO A 91 -0.71 -18.57 17.58
C PRO A 91 -1.86 -18.43 16.59
N ALA A 92 -1.72 -17.53 15.61
CA ALA A 92 -2.63 -17.46 14.49
C ALA A 92 -2.81 -18.90 14.02
N LYS A 93 -4.01 -19.47 14.25
CA LYS A 93 -4.35 -20.75 13.67
C LYS A 93 -4.05 -20.57 12.20
N GLU A 94 -3.08 -21.34 11.74
CA GLU A 94 -2.69 -21.54 10.35
C GLU A 94 -3.90 -21.16 9.48
N PRO A 95 -3.79 -20.13 8.62
CA PRO A 95 -4.96 -19.49 8.02
C PRO A 95 -5.81 -20.62 7.52
N PRO A 96 -6.99 -20.85 8.12
CA PRO A 96 -7.63 -22.09 7.83
C PRO A 96 -8.00 -22.00 6.37
N ASN A 97 -7.98 -23.15 5.70
CA ASN A 97 -8.48 -23.27 4.34
C ASN A 97 -9.96 -22.85 4.38
N HIS A 98 -10.16 -21.55 4.20
CA HIS A 98 -11.37 -20.78 4.31
C HIS A 98 -11.29 -19.91 3.05
N SER A 99 -11.74 -20.38 1.90
CA SER A 99 -13.16 -20.43 1.54
C SER A 99 -14.15 -19.95 2.62
N THR A 100 -13.83 -18.88 3.36
CA THR A 100 -14.85 -18.03 3.96
C THR A 100 -15.15 -17.01 2.90
N VAL A 101 -16.28 -17.24 2.24
CA VAL A 101 -17.04 -16.21 1.55
C VAL A 101 -17.44 -15.20 2.63
N VAL A 102 -16.50 -14.33 3.03
CA VAL A 102 -16.85 -13.05 3.61
C VAL A 102 -17.23 -12.23 2.39
N ASP A 103 -18.50 -11.86 2.33
CA ASP A 103 -19.10 -11.00 1.33
C ASP A 103 -18.48 -9.59 1.47
N ILE A 104 -17.19 -9.49 1.13
CA ILE A 104 -16.49 -8.24 0.93
C ILE A 104 -16.67 -7.99 -0.54
N ASP A 105 -17.64 -7.13 -0.85
CA ASP A 105 -17.94 -6.63 -2.19
C ASP A 105 -16.63 -6.52 -3.01
N PRO A 106 -16.40 -7.44 -3.96
CA PRO A 106 -15.23 -7.44 -4.82
C PRO A 106 -15.23 -6.28 -5.82
N HIS A 107 -16.22 -5.39 -5.75
CA HIS A 107 -16.49 -4.31 -6.69
C HIS A 107 -16.58 -2.91 -6.06
N CYS A 108 -15.92 -2.61 -4.95
CA CYS A 108 -15.54 -1.22 -4.70
C CYS A 108 -14.33 -0.80 -5.58
N ASP A 109 -14.55 -0.89 -6.91
CA ASP A 109 -13.81 -0.36 -8.05
C ASP A 109 -12.33 -0.76 -8.25
N GLU A 110 -11.91 -1.97 -7.87
CA GLU A 110 -10.56 -2.49 -8.24
C GLU A 110 -10.53 -3.26 -9.59
N VAL A 111 -11.69 -3.68 -10.12
CA VAL A 111 -11.79 -4.55 -11.31
C VAL A 111 -11.56 -3.82 -12.64
N ARG A 112 -11.94 -2.54 -12.75
CA ARG A 112 -11.72 -1.77 -14.01
C ARG A 112 -10.25 -1.48 -14.28
N GLN A 113 -9.43 -1.45 -13.23
CA GLN A 113 -8.04 -0.99 -13.33
C GLN A 113 -7.09 -2.09 -13.84
N LEU A 114 -7.38 -3.37 -13.59
CA LEU A 114 -6.55 -4.49 -14.08
C LEU A 114 -6.68 -4.73 -15.60
N VAL A 115 -7.81 -4.39 -16.21
CA VAL A 115 -8.04 -4.52 -17.66
C VAL A 115 -7.43 -3.35 -18.44
N GLU A 116 -7.31 -2.17 -17.82
CA GLU A 116 -6.80 -0.95 -18.45
C GLU A 116 -5.26 -0.86 -18.41
N TYR A 117 -4.59 -1.65 -17.55
CA TYR A 117 -3.13 -1.75 -17.44
C TYR A 117 -2.47 -2.80 -18.36
N GLY A 118 -3.23 -3.45 -19.26
CA GLY A 118 -2.66 -4.33 -20.30
C GLY A 118 -1.92 -5.56 -19.76
N MET A 119 -2.32 -6.07 -18.59
CA MET A 119 -1.91 -7.38 -18.07
C MET A 119 -3.04 -8.40 -18.20
N ALA A 120 -3.66 -8.40 -19.38
CA ALA A 120 -4.51 -9.42 -19.98
C ALA A 120 -4.32 -9.38 -21.50
#